data_AF-A0A925F935-F1
#
_entry.id   AF-A0A925F935-F1
#
_cell.length_a   1.000
_cell.length_b   1.000
_cell.length_c   1.000
_cell.angle_alpha   90.00
_cell.angle_beta   90.00
_cell.angle_gamma   90.00
#
_symmetry.space_group_name_H-M   'P 1'
#
loop_
_entity.id
_entity.type
_entity.pdbx_description
1 polymer ?
#
loop_
_entity_poly.entity_id
_entity_poly.type
_entity_poly.pdbx_seq_one_letter_code
_entity_poly.pdbx_strand_id
1 'polypeptide(L)' 'MNLKKIPPAPSAFADPLLIKSLLSYSTQLEPEREILYRDRIRFIYFELKKRVAGLANVFKILGLNGG' A
#
# COMPACT_ATOMS: atom_id res chain seq x y z
N MET A 1 0.76 32.72 -6.14
CA MET A 1 -0.29 31.78 -6.62
C MET A 1 -1.22 31.49 -5.44
N ASN A 2 -2.48 31.95 -5.50
CA ASN A 2 -3.43 31.82 -4.38
C ASN A 2 -4.20 30.49 -4.53
N LEU A 3 -3.89 29.50 -3.69
CA LEU A 3 -4.52 28.18 -3.71
C LEU A 3 -5.72 28.16 -2.75
N LYS A 4 -6.93 28.01 -3.29
CA LYS A 4 -8.16 27.90 -2.50
C LYS A 4 -8.27 26.48 -1.94
N LYS A 5 -8.05 26.30 -0.63
CA LYS A 5 -8.20 24.99 0.04
C LYS A 5 -9.69 24.69 0.25
N ILE A 6 -10.15 23.53 -0.22
CA ILE A 6 -11.52 23.02 -0.05
C ILE A 6 -11.50 22.06 1.16
N PRO A 7 -12.52 22.07 2.04
CA PRO A 7 -12.61 21.13 3.14
C PRO A 7 -12.76 19.67 2.65
N PRO A 8 -12.17 18.69 3.33
CA PRO A 8 -12.33 17.27 2.99
C PRO A 8 -13.78 16.81 3.15
N ALA A 9 -14.19 15.80 2.38
CA ALA A 9 -15.52 15.20 2.51
C ALA A 9 -15.70 14.56 3.91
N PRO A 10 -16.92 14.50 4.48
CA PRO A 10 -17.17 13.91 5.79
C PRO A 10 -16.74 12.44 5.91
N SER A 11 -16.75 11.70 4.80
CA SER A 11 -16.31 10.30 4.70
C SER A 11 -14.85 10.14 4.28
N ALA A 12 -14.11 11.24 4.13
CA ALA A 12 -12.70 11.17 3.73
C ALA A 12 -11.89 10.54 4.87
N PHE A 13 -11.13 9.51 4.53
CA PHE A 13 -10.23 8.83 5.46
C PHE A 13 -9.14 9.82 5.89
N ALA A 14 -9.10 10.14 7.19
CA ALA A 14 -8.27 11.22 7.74
C ALA A 14 -6.79 10.83 7.88
N ASP A 15 -6.51 9.55 8.06
CA ASP A 15 -5.14 9.07 8.23
C ASP A 15 -4.41 9.07 6.89
N PRO A 16 -3.10 9.43 6.88
CA PRO A 16 -2.30 9.30 5.67
C PRO A 16 -2.39 7.85 5.23
N LEU A 17 -2.93 7.63 4.02
CA LEU A 17 -2.97 6.33 3.36
C LEU A 17 -1.53 5.91 3.07
N LEU A 18 -0.81 5.49 4.11
CA LEU A 18 0.41 4.75 3.95
C LEU A 18 0.02 3.51 3.17
N ILE A 19 0.67 3.28 2.03
CA ILE A 19 0.47 2.10 1.18
C ILE A 19 0.50 0.81 2.04
N LYS A 20 1.25 0.83 3.15
CA LYS A 20 1.28 -0.21 4.19
C LYS A 20 -0.09 -0.51 4.83
N SER A 21 -0.87 0.50 5.18
CA SER A 21 -2.20 0.34 5.78
C SER A 21 -3.17 -0.28 4.77
N LEU A 22 -3.16 0.20 3.53
CA LEU A 22 -3.97 -0.35 2.44
C LEU A 22 -3.65 -1.82 2.17
N LEU A 23 -2.36 -2.18 2.08
CA LEU A 23 -1.92 -3.56 1.86
C LEU A 23 -2.23 -4.48 3.07
N SER A 24 -2.21 -3.94 4.28
CA SER A 24 -2.54 -4.72 5.48
C SER A 24 -4.03 -5.06 5.51
N TYR A 25 -4.88 -4.07 5.23
CA TYR A 25 -6.33 -4.22 5.18
C TYR A 25 -6.78 -5.14 4.04
N SER A 26 -6.13 -5.08 2.87
CA SER A 26 -6.47 -5.96 1.74
C SER A 26 -6.30 -7.44 2.07
N THR A 27 -5.32 -7.79 2.91
CA THR A 27 -5.15 -9.17 3.40
C THR A 27 -6.12 -9.60 4.50
N GLN A 28 -6.84 -8.67 5.12
CA GLN A 28 -7.85 -8.98 6.15
C GLN A 28 -9.23 -9.18 5.55
N LEU A 29 -9.60 -8.37 4.56
CA LEU A 29 -10.91 -8.48 3.91
C LEU A 29 -10.94 -9.53 2.81
N GLU A 30 -10.03 -9.41 1.83
CA GLU A 30 -10.13 -10.11 0.55
C GLU A 30 -8.75 -10.65 0.13
N PRO A 31 -8.15 -11.56 0.91
CA PRO A 31 -6.76 -11.96 0.72
C PRO A 31 -6.47 -12.66 -0.61
N GLU A 32 -7.45 -13.36 -1.17
CA GLU A 32 -7.35 -14.10 -2.44
C GLU A 32 -7.71 -13.26 -3.66
N ARG A 33 -8.12 -12.00 -3.46
CA ARG A 33 -8.45 -11.11 -4.58
C ARG A 33 -7.20 -10.76 -5.38
N GLU A 34 -7.37 -10.75 -6.70
CA GLU A 34 -6.30 -10.43 -7.64
C GLU A 34 -5.99 -8.93 -7.68
N ILE A 35 -4.69 -8.62 -7.80
CA ILE A 35 -4.14 -7.31 -8.13
C ILE A 35 -3.28 -7.44 -9.38
N LEU A 36 -3.54 -6.56 -10.35
CA LEU A 36 -2.89 -6.59 -11.67
C LEU A 36 -2.11 -5.30 -11.90
N TYR A 37 -0.91 -5.43 -12.47
CA TYR A 37 -0.13 -4.30 -12.96
C TYR A 37 0.00 -4.36 -14.48
N ARG A 38 -0.65 -3.41 -15.16
CA ARG A 38 -0.58 -3.17 -16.61
C ARG A 38 -0.68 -4.47 -17.42
N ASP A 39 -1.58 -5.37 -17.02
CA ASP A 39 -1.79 -6.70 -17.63
C ASP A 39 -0.54 -7.57 -17.80
N ARG A 40 0.56 -7.24 -17.11
CA ARG A 40 1.84 -7.95 -17.20
C ARG A 40 2.05 -8.87 -16.02
N ILE A 41 1.61 -8.43 -14.84
CA ILE A 41 1.86 -9.10 -13.58
C ILE A 41 0.54 -9.19 -12.84
N ARG A 42 0.25 -10.37 -12.34
CA ARG A 42 -0.94 -10.68 -11.56
C ARG A 42 -0.52 -11.44 -10.31
N PHE A 43 -1.05 -11.01 -9.17
CA PHE A 43 -0.88 -11.67 -7.88
C PHE A 43 -2.18 -11.64 -7.11
N ILE A 44 -2.33 -12.51 -6.13
CA ILE A 44 -3.29 -12.29 -5.04
C ILE A 44 -2.66 -11.44 -3.94
N TYR A 45 -3.48 -10.78 -3.10
CA TYR A 45 -2.95 -9.92 -2.04
C TYR A 45 -2.01 -10.64 -1.06
N PHE A 46 -2.25 -11.93 -0.76
CA PHE A 46 -1.31 -12.72 0.04
C PHE A 46 0.09 -12.81 -0.57
N GLU A 47 0.18 -13.07 -1.87
CA GLU A 47 1.46 -13.21 -2.55
C GLU A 47 2.17 -11.86 -2.59
N LEU A 48 1.47 -10.79 -2.95
CA LEU A 48 2.04 -9.45 -2.98
C LEU A 48 2.62 -9.05 -1.61
N LYS A 49 1.88 -9.28 -0.52
CA LYS A 49 2.35 -8.99 0.85
C LYS A 49 3.63 -9.74 1.19
N LYS A 50 3.71 -11.03 0.85
CA LYS A 50 4.92 -11.84 1.08
C LYS A 50 6.14 -11.28 0.34
N ARG A 51 5.96 -10.87 -0.92
CA ARG A 51 7.03 -10.28 -1.74
C ARG A 51 7.50 -8.94 -1.20
N VAL A 52 6.56 -8.06 -0.83
CA VAL A 52 6.86 -6.75 -0.22
C VAL A 52 7.62 -6.94 1.10
N ALA A 53 7.22 -7.89 1.94
CA ALA A 53 7.93 -8.20 3.18
C ALA A 53 9.36 -8.73 2.92
N GLY A 54 9.54 -9.58 1.91
CA GLY A 54 10.86 -10.04 1.48
C GLY A 54 11.77 -8.89 1.06
N LEU A 55 11.27 -7.96 0.25
CA LEU A 55 12.01 -6.77 -0.15
C LEU A 55 12.34 -5.86 1.04
N ALA A 56 11.39 -5.66 1.95
CA ALA A 56 11.61 -4.88 3.17
C ALA A 56 12.72 -5.48 4.05
N ASN A 57 12.79 -6.81 4.15
CA ASN A 57 13.88 -7.49 4.86
C ASN A 57 15.23 -7.24 4.19
N VAL A 58 15.30 -7.25 2.84
CA VAL A 58 16.53 -6.90 2.11
C VAL A 58 16.95 -5.47 2.42
N PHE A 59 16.03 -4.51 2.38
CA PHE A 59 16.35 -3.11 2.73
C PHE A 59 16.86 -2.96 4.15
N LYS A 60 16.26 -3.69 5.10
CA LYS A 60 16.73 -3.73 6.49
C LYS A 60 18.16 -4.26 6.59
N ILE A 61 18.50 -5.32 5.86
CA ILE A 61 19.86 -5.87 5.82
C ILE A 61 20.85 -4.86 5.22
N LEU A 62 20.43 -4.09 4.23
CA LEU A 62 21.24 -3.04 3.60
C LEU A 62 21.35 -1.76 4.46
N GLY A 63 20.72 -1.70 5.64
CA GLY A 63 20.75 -0.53 6.51
C GLY A 63 19.92 0.66 6.00
N LEU A 64 19.01 0.43 5.05
CA LEU A 64 18.15 1.47 4.50
C LEU A 64 16.92 1.66 5.42
N ASN A 65 16.73 2.89 5.89
CA ASN A 65 15.58 3.27 6.70
C ASN A 65 14.55 4.05 5.85
N GLY A 66 13.28 3.98 6.25
CA GLY A 66 12.25 4.85 5.69
C GLY A 66 12.57 6.31 6.01
N GLY A 67 12.47 7.18 4.99
CA GLY A 67 12.64 8.62 5.12
C GLY A 67 11.41 9.33 5.70
#